data_AF-A0A260ZUM9-F1
#
_entry.id   AF-A0A260ZUM9-F1
#
_cell.length_a   1.000
_cell.length_b   1.000
_cell.length_c   1.000
_cell.angle_alpha   90.00
_cell.angle_beta   90.00
_cell.angle_gamma   90.00
#
_symmetry.space_group_name_H-M   'P 1'
#
loop_
_entity.id
_entity.type
_entity.pdbx_description
1 polymer ?
#
loop_
_entity_poly.entity_id
_entity_poly.type
_entity_poly.pdbx_seq_one_letter_code
_entity_poly.pdbx_strand_id
1 'polypeptide(L)'
;MLFMRLFHSHTLSSTFRSARPTRDVASRWFCPAFFRCVASVDWSQADVGQSTRRTSSRVSHARDTSTYSVDAAVELSTPSVSVLLLSRFPSPGIGFIVFVVLFSPRISISQSTWCRFIGNEMKSLCLLAIVAAVTAEVYFKEEFNDASWEKRWVQSKHKDDFGTFKLSAGKFFDVESRDQGIKTSQDAKFYSRAAKFDKEFSNKGKTLVIQYTVKHEQGIDCGGGYVKVMRGDADLADFHGETPYNVMFGPDICGPTRRVHVILNYKGENKLIKKEITCKSDELTHLYTLILNSDNTYEVKIDGESAQTGSLEEDWDLLPAKKIKDPDAKKPEDWDEREYIDDAEDVKPEDWEKPEHIPDPDAKKPEDWDDEMDGEWEPPMIDNPEYKGEWKPKQIKNPAYKGKWIHPEIENPEYTPDDELYAYDNWGAIGFDLWQVKSGTIFDNVIITDSVEEAEAHAAETFDKLKTVEKEKKEKADEETRKAEEEARKKAEEEKEAKKDDDEEEEKEEEEGHDEL
;
A
#
# COMPACT_ATOMS: atom_id res chain seq x y z
N MET A 1 -57.31 43.94 -34.22
CA MET A 1 -56.77 42.99 -35.22
C MET A 1 -56.96 41.59 -34.65
N LEU A 2 -57.65 40.63 -35.28
CA LEU A 2 -57.37 39.92 -36.54
C LEU A 2 -55.98 39.21 -36.54
N PHE A 3 -55.80 37.94 -36.92
CA PHE A 3 -56.66 36.77 -37.26
C PHE A 3 -55.75 35.51 -37.00
N MET A 4 -56.12 34.47 -36.23
CA MET A 4 -56.97 33.29 -36.54
C MET A 4 -56.34 32.17 -37.43
N ARG A 5 -56.10 30.98 -36.82
CA ARG A 5 -55.98 29.61 -37.43
C ARG A 5 -54.72 29.32 -38.29
N LEU A 6 -54.35 28.07 -38.65
CA LEU A 6 -55.06 26.77 -38.72
C LEU A 6 -54.16 25.53 -38.46
N PHE A 7 -54.77 24.36 -38.24
CA PHE A 7 -54.13 23.02 -38.22
C PHE A 7 -53.68 22.53 -39.62
N HIS A 8 -52.76 21.56 -39.69
CA HIS A 8 -53.00 20.24 -40.32
C HIS A 8 -51.95 19.18 -39.90
N SER A 9 -52.30 17.91 -40.05
CA SER A 9 -51.40 16.75 -39.97
C SER A 9 -51.66 15.84 -41.17
N HIS A 10 -50.67 15.07 -41.63
CA HIS A 10 -50.94 13.95 -42.53
C HIS A 10 -49.95 12.78 -42.35
N THR A 11 -50.50 11.62 -42.05
CA THR A 11 -49.85 10.30 -42.21
C THR A 11 -50.08 9.79 -43.63
N LEU A 12 -49.14 9.02 -44.19
CA LEU A 12 -49.42 7.98 -45.19
C LEU A 12 -48.31 6.92 -45.22
N SER A 13 -48.59 5.73 -45.75
CA SER A 13 -47.73 4.54 -45.70
C SER A 13 -47.91 3.65 -46.94
N SER A 14 -46.80 3.13 -47.49
CA SER A 14 -46.71 1.96 -48.39
C SER A 14 -45.23 1.73 -48.77
N THR A 15 -44.53 0.67 -48.34
CA THR A 15 -44.55 -0.78 -48.73
C THR A 15 -43.92 -1.17 -50.09
N PHE A 16 -43.12 -2.26 -50.04
CA PHE A 16 -42.45 -3.01 -51.13
C PHE A 16 -41.21 -2.29 -51.77
N ARG A 17 -40.17 -2.99 -52.26
CA ARG A 17 -40.00 -4.43 -52.58
C ARG A 17 -38.55 -4.93 -52.33
N SER A 18 -38.36 -6.26 -52.26
CA SER A 18 -37.09 -6.96 -51.95
C SER A 18 -36.22 -7.35 -53.16
N ALA A 19 -34.89 -7.40 -53.00
CA ALA A 19 -33.99 -8.24 -53.80
C ALA A 19 -32.65 -8.59 -53.09
N ARG A 20 -32.19 -9.83 -53.26
CA ARG A 20 -30.78 -10.30 -53.25
C ARG A 20 -30.61 -11.20 -54.48
N PRO A 21 -29.42 -11.27 -55.11
CA PRO A 21 -28.65 -12.54 -55.08
C PRO A 21 -27.10 -12.34 -55.15
N THR A 22 -26.33 -12.97 -54.25
CA THR A 22 -25.42 -14.14 -54.49
C THR A 22 -24.11 -13.95 -55.29
N ARG A 23 -22.99 -14.38 -54.69
CA ARG A 23 -21.87 -15.24 -55.22
C ARG A 23 -21.14 -14.88 -56.52
N ASP A 24 -19.84 -15.15 -56.69
CA ASP A 24 -18.72 -15.66 -55.85
C ASP A 24 -17.39 -15.28 -56.60
N VAL A 25 -16.23 -15.82 -56.18
CA VAL A 25 -14.92 -15.99 -56.91
C VAL A 25 -13.70 -15.27 -56.26
N ALA A 26 -12.51 -15.81 -56.54
CA ALA A 26 -11.17 -15.41 -56.08
C ALA A 26 -10.55 -14.27 -56.95
N SER A 27 -9.40 -13.63 -56.67
CA SER A 27 -8.07 -14.07 -56.19
C SER A 27 -7.16 -12.85 -55.83
N ARG A 28 -5.88 -12.87 -55.38
CA ARG A 28 -4.89 -13.90 -54.97
C ARG A 28 -3.70 -13.21 -54.23
N TRP A 29 -3.12 -13.83 -53.17
CA TRP A 29 -1.79 -13.54 -52.54
C TRP A 29 -1.66 -12.17 -51.85
N PHE A 30 -1.06 -12.01 -50.66
CA PHE A 30 0.29 -12.41 -50.24
C PHE A 30 0.41 -12.85 -48.75
N CYS A 31 1.61 -13.25 -48.33
CA CYS A 31 2.02 -13.54 -46.93
C CYS A 31 2.81 -12.34 -46.35
N PRO A 32 3.11 -12.20 -45.02
CA PRO A 32 3.72 -13.25 -44.18
C PRO A 32 3.10 -13.42 -42.77
N ALA A 33 3.64 -14.39 -42.02
CA ALA A 33 3.27 -14.65 -40.62
C ALA A 33 4.41 -14.29 -39.65
N PHE A 34 4.07 -13.81 -38.46
CA PHE A 34 4.93 -13.85 -37.27
C PHE A 34 4.08 -14.06 -36.02
N PHE A 35 4.18 -15.24 -35.40
CA PHE A 35 3.68 -15.52 -34.06
C PHE A 35 4.76 -16.31 -33.32
N ARG A 36 5.22 -15.80 -32.17
CA ARG A 36 6.40 -16.31 -31.47
C ARG A 36 6.01 -17.01 -30.19
N CYS A 37 5.75 -18.32 -30.27
CA CYS A 37 5.65 -19.16 -29.08
C CYS A 37 7.01 -19.24 -28.36
N VAL A 38 6.98 -19.23 -27.03
CA VAL A 38 8.10 -19.67 -26.19
C VAL A 38 7.59 -20.81 -25.33
N ALA A 39 8.14 -22.00 -25.52
CA ALA A 39 7.94 -23.15 -24.66
C ALA A 39 9.30 -23.54 -24.08
N SER A 40 9.43 -23.50 -22.76
CA SER A 40 10.60 -24.04 -22.07
C SER A 40 10.40 -25.54 -21.88
N VAL A 41 11.34 -26.34 -22.36
CA VAL A 41 11.36 -27.79 -22.18
C VAL A 41 12.62 -28.18 -21.41
N ASP A 42 12.44 -28.94 -20.35
CA ASP A 42 13.48 -29.47 -19.50
C ASP A 42 14.28 -30.58 -20.21
N TRP A 43 15.59 -30.65 -19.97
CA TRP A 43 16.46 -31.75 -20.38
C TRP A 43 17.55 -31.98 -19.33
N SER A 44 17.49 -33.15 -18.69
CA SER A 44 18.52 -33.61 -17.78
C SER A 44 19.62 -34.38 -18.53
N GLN A 45 20.85 -34.28 -18.04
CA GLN A 45 21.86 -35.33 -18.21
C GLN A 45 22.89 -35.28 -17.08
N ALA A 46 23.47 -36.42 -16.75
CA ALA A 46 24.40 -36.58 -15.64
C ALA A 46 25.46 -37.65 -15.94
N ASP A 47 26.71 -37.36 -15.59
CA ASP A 47 27.81 -38.31 -15.37
C ASP A 47 28.54 -37.81 -14.11
N VAL A 48 28.67 -38.57 -13.01
CA VAL A 48 29.42 -39.82 -12.81
C VAL A 48 30.95 -39.60 -12.81
N GLY A 49 31.52 -39.58 -11.60
CA GLY A 49 32.96 -39.65 -11.35
C GLY A 49 33.22 -40.24 -9.95
N GLN A 50 34.04 -41.29 -9.84
CA GLN A 50 34.26 -42.02 -8.59
C GLN A 50 35.73 -42.04 -8.13
N SER A 51 35.90 -42.23 -6.81
CA SER A 51 37.11 -42.69 -6.11
C SER A 51 38.21 -41.63 -5.87
N THR A 52 39.15 -41.77 -4.90
CA THR A 52 39.58 -42.98 -4.16
C THR A 52 40.02 -42.74 -2.68
N ARG A 53 39.62 -43.68 -1.79
CA ARG A 53 40.40 -44.38 -0.73
C ARG A 53 41.16 -43.64 0.42
N ARG A 54 40.83 -44.13 1.64
CA ARG A 54 41.69 -44.62 2.76
C ARG A 54 42.53 -43.65 3.61
N THR A 55 42.25 -43.63 4.91
CA THR A 55 43.04 -44.21 6.06
C THR A 55 42.40 -43.72 7.38
N SER A 56 42.63 -44.28 8.59
CA SER A 56 43.04 -45.63 9.04
C SER A 56 42.40 -45.86 10.42
N SER A 57 42.20 -47.12 10.84
CA SER A 57 41.71 -47.45 12.18
C SER A 57 42.78 -47.29 13.27
N ARG A 58 42.33 -47.13 14.53
CA ARG A 58 43.07 -47.56 15.72
C ARG A 58 42.11 -48.02 16.83
N VAL A 59 42.60 -48.88 17.72
CA VAL A 59 41.81 -49.69 18.66
C VAL A 59 42.31 -49.48 20.09
N SER A 60 41.38 -49.43 21.05
CA SER A 60 41.61 -49.65 22.49
C SER A 60 40.43 -50.45 23.08
N HIS A 61 40.63 -51.14 24.20
CA HIS A 61 39.64 -52.07 24.78
C HIS A 61 39.58 -52.00 26.31
N ALA A 62 38.35 -51.89 26.82
CA ALA A 62 37.81 -52.50 28.06
C ALA A 62 38.37 -52.14 29.46
N ARG A 63 37.57 -52.56 30.47
CA ARG A 63 37.75 -52.56 31.93
C ARG A 63 37.38 -51.27 32.70
N ASP A 64 36.71 -51.33 33.85
CA ASP A 64 35.80 -52.38 34.39
C ASP A 64 35.02 -51.87 35.61
N THR A 65 33.86 -52.47 35.92
CA THR A 65 33.04 -52.29 37.16
C THR A 65 32.52 -50.86 37.47
N SER A 66 31.32 -50.65 38.00
CA SER A 66 30.59 -51.43 39.01
C SER A 66 29.06 -51.49 38.80
N THR A 67 28.40 -52.34 39.57
CA THR A 67 26.97 -52.68 39.45
C THR A 67 26.09 -51.99 40.48
N TYR A 68 24.89 -51.54 40.09
CA TYR A 68 23.65 -51.69 40.86
C TYR A 68 22.44 -51.72 39.91
N SER A 69 21.47 -52.59 40.17
CA SER A 69 20.25 -52.77 39.37
C SER A 69 19.01 -52.55 40.23
N VAL A 70 17.98 -51.92 39.67
CA VAL A 70 16.60 -52.47 39.63
C VAL A 70 15.82 -51.86 38.46
N ASP A 71 14.78 -52.56 38.05
CA ASP A 71 14.10 -52.41 36.78
C ASP A 71 13.00 -51.33 36.75
N ALA A 72 12.67 -50.88 35.53
CA ALA A 72 11.32 -50.71 34.97
C ALA A 72 11.21 -49.51 34.01
N ALA A 73 11.40 -49.74 32.71
CA ALA A 73 11.08 -48.78 31.66
C ALA A 73 10.25 -49.47 30.56
N VAL A 74 9.30 -48.75 29.97
CA VAL A 74 8.33 -49.28 29.00
C VAL A 74 8.93 -49.31 27.59
N GLU A 75 8.94 -50.47 26.94
CA GLU A 75 9.18 -50.56 25.50
C GLU A 75 7.86 -50.44 24.70
N LEU A 76 7.95 -49.74 23.56
CA LEU A 76 6.88 -49.59 22.59
C LEU A 76 6.99 -50.67 21.51
N SER A 77 5.88 -51.35 21.19
CA SER A 77 5.77 -52.15 19.96
C SER A 77 4.44 -51.88 19.23
N THR A 78 4.54 -51.25 18.06
CA THR A 78 3.50 -51.23 17.01
C THR A 78 3.64 -52.52 16.15
N PRO A 79 2.87 -52.79 15.05
CA PRO A 79 1.89 -51.94 14.35
C PRO A 79 0.60 -52.67 13.85
N SER A 80 -0.13 -51.99 12.96
CA SER A 80 -1.00 -52.53 11.89
C SER A 80 -2.45 -52.97 12.20
N VAL A 81 -3.41 -52.14 11.75
CA VAL A 81 -4.58 -52.57 10.97
C VAL A 81 -4.76 -51.59 9.79
N SER A 82 -5.18 -52.10 8.62
CA SER A 82 -5.22 -51.35 7.35
C SER A 82 -6.43 -50.42 7.19
N VAL A 83 -6.24 -49.31 6.48
CA VAL A 83 -7.32 -48.50 5.90
C VAL A 83 -7.91 -49.21 4.67
N LEU A 84 -9.24 -49.22 4.54
CA LEU A 84 -9.93 -49.73 3.34
C LEU A 84 -10.94 -48.67 2.88
N LEU A 85 -10.73 -48.14 1.67
CA LEU A 85 -11.40 -46.97 1.13
C LEU A 85 -12.50 -47.40 0.14
N LEU A 86 -13.74 -46.93 0.32
CA LEU A 86 -14.83 -47.09 -0.64
C LEU A 86 -15.54 -45.76 -0.91
N SER A 87 -16.28 -45.68 -2.02
CA SER A 87 -16.26 -44.47 -2.85
C SER A 87 -17.61 -43.73 -3.01
N ARG A 88 -17.54 -42.43 -2.70
CA ARG A 88 -18.00 -41.30 -3.54
C ARG A 88 -19.52 -41.05 -3.74
N PHE A 89 -20.03 -40.07 -2.96
CA PHE A 89 -21.11 -39.09 -3.29
C PHE A 89 -22.57 -39.60 -3.40
N PRO A 90 -23.61 -38.71 -3.35
CA PRO A 90 -23.59 -37.25 -3.12
C PRO A 90 -24.36 -36.78 -1.86
N SER A 91 -24.38 -35.46 -1.64
CA SER A 91 -25.23 -34.70 -0.70
C SER A 91 -26.68 -34.50 -1.24
N PRO A 92 -27.64 -33.86 -0.54
CA PRO A 92 -27.55 -33.12 0.73
C PRO A 92 -28.62 -33.44 1.81
N GLY A 93 -28.39 -32.95 3.03
CA GLY A 93 -29.38 -32.94 4.12
C GLY A 93 -28.78 -32.47 5.45
N ILE A 94 -29.44 -31.50 6.11
CA ILE A 94 -29.02 -30.97 7.42
C ILE A 94 -29.24 -32.03 8.49
N GLY A 95 -28.20 -32.37 9.27
CA GLY A 95 -28.25 -33.44 10.27
C GLY A 95 -27.65 -33.06 11.63
N PHE A 96 -28.49 -32.60 12.55
CA PHE A 96 -28.14 -32.54 13.97
C PHE A 96 -27.98 -33.98 14.52
N ILE A 97 -26.78 -34.32 15.01
CA ILE A 97 -26.53 -35.64 15.61
C ILE A 97 -27.03 -35.65 17.06
N VAL A 98 -28.28 -36.07 17.25
CA VAL A 98 -28.87 -36.30 18.58
C VAL A 98 -28.61 -37.74 19.02
N PHE A 99 -27.70 -37.95 19.97
CA PHE A 99 -27.47 -39.27 20.58
C PHE A 99 -28.60 -39.65 21.54
N VAL A 100 -29.59 -40.37 21.06
CA VAL A 100 -30.65 -40.97 21.89
C VAL A 100 -30.22 -42.35 22.38
N VAL A 101 -29.82 -42.46 23.65
CA VAL A 101 -29.51 -43.75 24.29
C VAL A 101 -30.80 -44.39 24.82
N LEU A 102 -31.29 -45.41 24.12
CA LEU A 102 -32.49 -46.16 24.52
C LEU A 102 -32.16 -47.25 25.56
N PHE A 103 -32.67 -47.10 26.78
CA PHE A 103 -32.70 -48.17 27.79
C PHE A 103 -34.07 -48.88 27.79
N SER A 104 -34.05 -50.20 27.60
CA SER A 104 -35.26 -51.04 27.65
C SER A 104 -35.73 -51.27 29.09
N PRO A 105 -37.01 -51.02 29.44
CA PRO A 105 -37.54 -51.28 30.77
C PRO A 105 -38.05 -52.72 30.90
N ARG A 106 -37.64 -53.45 31.95
CA ARG A 106 -38.39 -54.61 32.46
C ARG A 106 -38.09 -54.90 33.93
N ILE A 107 -39.13 -55.42 34.60
CA ILE A 107 -39.19 -55.82 36.02
C ILE A 107 -39.31 -54.63 36.99
N SER A 108 -40.30 -54.74 37.87
CA SER A 108 -40.68 -53.80 38.93
C SER A 108 -40.50 -54.50 40.29
N ILE A 109 -40.29 -53.75 41.37
CA ILE A 109 -40.85 -54.05 42.71
C ILE A 109 -40.72 -52.84 43.66
N SER A 110 -41.81 -52.57 44.38
CA SER A 110 -42.01 -51.84 45.66
C SER A 110 -41.26 -50.54 46.01
N GLN A 111 -42.01 -49.62 46.63
CA GLN A 111 -41.49 -48.54 47.47
C GLN A 111 -40.87 -49.11 48.76
N SER A 112 -39.76 -48.53 49.25
CA SER A 112 -39.69 -47.83 50.55
C SER A 112 -38.27 -47.42 50.96
N THR A 113 -38.04 -46.10 51.09
CA THR A 113 -37.31 -45.37 52.17
C THR A 113 -35.94 -45.85 52.73
N TRP A 114 -35.07 -44.87 53.08
CA TRP A 114 -33.74 -44.95 53.74
C TRP A 114 -32.53 -45.32 52.84
N CYS A 115 -31.27 -44.94 53.15
CA CYS A 115 -30.69 -43.66 53.62
C CYS A 115 -29.13 -43.72 53.63
N ARG A 116 -28.45 -42.63 53.24
CA ARG A 116 -27.02 -42.28 53.52
C ARG A 116 -25.88 -43.03 52.80
N PHE A 117 -24.71 -42.36 52.78
CA PHE A 117 -23.38 -42.73 52.23
C PHE A 117 -23.35 -42.92 50.70
N ILE A 118 -22.83 -42.02 49.85
CA ILE A 118 -21.64 -41.13 49.87
C ILE A 118 -20.31 -41.90 49.75
N GLY A 119 -19.58 -41.62 48.66
CA GLY A 119 -18.35 -42.30 48.21
C GLY A 119 -18.07 -42.02 46.72
N ASN A 120 -18.17 -40.78 46.24
CA ASN A 120 -17.08 -39.78 46.24
C ASN A 120 -16.00 -39.98 45.15
N GLU A 121 -16.07 -41.04 44.32
CA GLU A 121 -15.11 -41.31 43.23
C GLU A 121 -15.52 -40.78 41.84
N MET A 122 -16.68 -40.13 41.69
CA MET A 122 -17.27 -39.80 40.38
C MET A 122 -17.64 -38.32 40.20
N LYS A 123 -16.78 -37.41 40.68
CA LYS A 123 -16.92 -35.95 40.51
C LYS A 123 -15.67 -35.21 39.99
N SER A 124 -14.51 -35.88 39.93
CA SER A 124 -13.23 -35.21 39.65
C SER A 124 -12.86 -35.07 38.16
N LEU A 125 -13.82 -35.29 37.25
CA LEU A 125 -13.57 -35.38 35.79
C LEU A 125 -14.51 -34.48 34.95
N CYS A 126 -15.23 -33.55 35.58
CA CYS A 126 -16.18 -32.64 34.93
C CYS A 126 -15.87 -31.15 35.20
N LEU A 127 -14.61 -30.81 35.52
CA LEU A 127 -14.24 -29.48 36.05
C LEU A 127 -12.98 -28.85 35.41
N LEU A 128 -12.50 -29.38 34.29
CA LEU A 128 -11.40 -28.80 33.49
C LEU A 128 -11.75 -28.75 31.99
N ALA A 129 -12.87 -28.08 31.70
CA ALA A 129 -13.28 -27.72 30.33
C ALA A 129 -14.09 -26.41 30.31
N ILE A 130 -13.75 -25.45 31.18
CA ILE A 130 -14.16 -24.06 30.95
C ILE A 130 -13.28 -23.53 29.82
N VAL A 131 -13.69 -23.83 28.59
CA VAL A 131 -13.24 -23.04 27.44
C VAL A 131 -13.83 -21.65 27.67
N ALA A 132 -12.97 -20.70 28.05
CA ALA A 132 -13.34 -19.31 27.98
C ALA A 132 -13.56 -18.98 26.50
N ALA A 133 -14.83 -18.91 26.09
CA ALA A 133 -15.17 -18.36 24.79
C ALA A 133 -14.79 -16.88 24.83
N VAL A 134 -13.61 -16.55 24.28
CA VAL A 134 -13.19 -15.18 24.02
C VAL A 134 -14.09 -14.69 22.88
N THR A 135 -15.25 -14.15 23.25
CA THR A 135 -16.18 -13.55 22.31
C THR A 135 -15.56 -12.26 21.79
N ALA A 136 -15.32 -12.18 20.47
CA ALA A 136 -14.95 -10.94 19.82
C ALA A 136 -15.95 -9.84 20.18
N GLU A 137 -15.45 -8.68 20.62
CA GLU A 137 -16.25 -7.54 21.01
C GLU A 137 -16.23 -6.49 19.90
N VAL A 138 -17.26 -6.52 19.05
CA VAL A 138 -17.46 -5.48 18.03
C VAL A 138 -17.99 -4.22 18.72
N TYR A 139 -17.15 -3.18 18.80
CA TYR A 139 -17.44 -1.91 19.46
C TYR A 139 -18.23 -0.94 18.59
N PHE A 140 -18.01 -1.01 17.27
CA PHE A 140 -18.73 -0.22 16.27
C PHE A 140 -18.83 -1.00 14.97
N LYS A 141 -19.99 -0.91 14.31
CA LYS A 141 -20.20 -1.44 12.96
C LYS A 141 -21.17 -0.55 12.18
N GLU A 142 -20.81 -0.19 10.97
CA GLU A 142 -21.64 0.58 10.03
C GLU A 142 -21.43 0.05 8.60
N GLU A 143 -22.54 -0.23 7.94
CA GLU A 143 -22.61 -0.80 6.57
C GLU A 143 -23.61 -0.02 5.70
N PHE A 144 -24.14 1.10 6.19
CA PHE A 144 -25.00 2.07 5.48
C PHE A 144 -26.24 1.50 4.75
N ASN A 145 -26.56 0.22 4.98
CA ASN A 145 -27.68 -0.58 4.46
C ASN A 145 -29.09 0.04 4.64
N ASP A 146 -29.22 1.11 5.44
CA ASP A 146 -30.51 1.69 5.82
C ASP A 146 -30.50 3.22 5.86
N ALA A 147 -31.64 3.82 5.47
CA ALA A 147 -31.82 5.27 5.42
C ALA A 147 -31.85 5.98 6.79
N SER A 148 -31.67 5.28 7.92
CA SER A 148 -31.57 5.89 9.26
C SER A 148 -30.14 6.20 9.71
N TRP A 149 -29.13 5.88 8.89
CA TRP A 149 -27.74 6.31 9.10
C TRP A 149 -27.60 7.80 9.46
N GLU A 150 -28.44 8.69 8.91
CA GLU A 150 -28.41 10.12 9.24
C GLU A 150 -28.67 10.45 10.71
N LYS A 151 -29.26 9.51 11.46
CA LYS A 151 -29.48 9.60 12.91
C LYS A 151 -28.29 9.07 13.71
N ARG A 152 -27.48 8.18 13.12
CA ARG A 152 -26.21 7.67 13.69
C ARG A 152 -25.06 8.66 13.45
N TRP A 153 -25.03 9.27 12.26
CA TRP A 153 -23.98 10.16 11.78
C TRP A 153 -24.34 11.65 11.90
N VAL A 154 -23.83 12.27 12.96
CA VAL A 154 -23.94 13.71 13.25
C VAL A 154 -23.12 14.52 12.24
N GLN A 155 -23.78 15.47 11.58
CA GLN A 155 -23.15 16.48 10.73
C GLN A 155 -22.59 17.61 11.62
N SER A 156 -21.29 17.92 11.47
CA SER A 156 -20.67 19.02 12.20
C SER A 156 -21.25 20.38 11.78
N LYS A 157 -21.27 21.30 12.74
CA LYS A 157 -21.71 22.70 12.64
C LYS A 157 -20.59 23.70 12.89
N HIS A 158 -19.35 23.24 13.04
CA HIS A 158 -18.16 24.10 13.19
C HIS A 158 -18.01 25.10 12.02
N LYS A 159 -18.56 24.76 10.84
CA LYS A 159 -18.52 25.58 9.63
C LYS A 159 -19.82 25.42 8.83
N ASP A 160 -20.44 26.52 8.42
CA ASP A 160 -21.74 26.50 7.72
C ASP A 160 -21.70 25.89 6.30
N ASP A 161 -20.51 25.75 5.70
CA ASP A 161 -20.36 25.40 4.28
C ASP A 161 -19.79 23.99 4.03
N PHE A 162 -19.79 23.09 5.03
CA PHE A 162 -19.36 21.69 4.84
C PHE A 162 -20.10 20.98 3.68
N GLY A 163 -19.40 20.06 3.03
CA GLY A 163 -19.90 19.24 1.93
C GLY A 163 -20.88 18.16 2.40
N THR A 164 -21.91 17.92 1.59
CA THR A 164 -23.00 16.98 1.89
C THR A 164 -22.62 15.55 1.51
N PHE A 165 -22.64 14.62 2.47
CA PHE A 165 -22.63 13.18 2.22
C PHE A 165 -24.02 12.68 1.76
N LYS A 166 -24.07 11.72 0.82
CA LYS A 166 -25.30 11.06 0.34
C LYS A 166 -25.07 9.55 0.22
N LEU A 167 -26.09 8.71 0.43
CA LEU A 167 -25.96 7.27 0.11
C LEU A 167 -25.81 7.04 -1.39
N SER A 168 -24.90 6.15 -1.79
CA SER A 168 -24.76 5.69 -3.17
C SER A 168 -23.87 4.44 -3.24
N ALA A 169 -24.25 3.47 -4.09
CA ALA A 169 -23.38 2.34 -4.46
C ALA A 169 -22.44 2.64 -5.65
N GLY A 170 -22.52 3.87 -6.21
CA GLY A 170 -21.75 4.29 -7.37
C GLY A 170 -22.27 3.73 -8.71
N LYS A 171 -21.38 3.65 -9.70
CA LYS A 171 -21.60 3.08 -11.05
C LYS A 171 -21.46 1.56 -11.05
N PHE A 172 -20.51 1.05 -10.27
CA PHE A 172 -20.06 -0.35 -10.32
C PHE A 172 -20.29 -1.01 -8.95
N PHE A 173 -21.40 -1.71 -8.78
CA PHE A 173 -21.75 -2.45 -7.56
C PHE A 173 -22.27 -3.84 -7.92
N ASP A 174 -22.33 -4.75 -6.95
CA ASP A 174 -22.94 -6.07 -7.09
C ASP A 174 -24.41 -6.03 -6.69
N VAL A 175 -24.71 -5.58 -5.45
CA VAL A 175 -26.06 -5.43 -4.89
C VAL A 175 -26.21 -4.02 -4.34
N GLU A 176 -27.00 -3.18 -5.01
CA GLU A 176 -27.19 -1.75 -4.71
C GLU A 176 -27.50 -1.45 -3.23
N SER A 177 -28.32 -2.29 -2.59
CA SER A 177 -28.71 -2.10 -1.19
C SER A 177 -27.66 -2.53 -0.16
N ARG A 178 -26.65 -3.30 -0.58
CA ARG A 178 -25.53 -3.81 0.26
C ARG A 178 -24.28 -2.97 0.08
N ASP A 179 -23.98 -2.59 -1.15
CA ASP A 179 -22.75 -1.89 -1.53
C ASP A 179 -22.92 -0.36 -1.51
N GLN A 180 -23.96 0.15 -0.85
CA GLN A 180 -24.23 1.58 -0.73
C GLN A 180 -23.46 2.19 0.45
N GLY A 181 -22.41 2.96 0.18
CA GLY A 181 -21.72 3.73 1.21
C GLY A 181 -22.13 5.19 1.24
N ILE A 182 -21.54 5.96 2.16
CA ILE A 182 -21.65 7.42 2.15
C ILE A 182 -20.68 8.02 1.13
N LYS A 183 -21.25 8.74 0.17
CA LYS A 183 -20.55 9.36 -0.96
C LYS A 183 -20.41 10.87 -0.78
N THR A 184 -19.20 11.40 -0.97
CA THR A 184 -18.97 12.85 -1.09
C THR A 184 -19.63 13.36 -2.38
N SER A 185 -20.32 14.50 -2.34
CA SER A 185 -21.25 14.89 -3.45
C SER A 185 -21.17 16.34 -3.92
N GLN A 186 -20.11 17.06 -3.51
CA GLN A 186 -19.81 18.46 -3.85
C GLN A 186 -18.29 18.66 -3.95
N ASP A 187 -17.82 19.17 -5.08
CA ASP A 187 -16.40 19.42 -5.34
C ASP A 187 -15.85 20.61 -4.53
N ALA A 188 -14.53 20.62 -4.30
CA ALA A 188 -13.78 21.62 -3.56
C ALA A 188 -14.36 21.92 -2.16
N LYS A 189 -14.58 20.86 -1.37
CA LYS A 189 -15.20 20.95 -0.05
C LYS A 189 -14.48 20.18 1.05
N PHE A 190 -14.53 20.79 2.24
CA PHE A 190 -14.34 20.08 3.51
C PHE A 190 -15.62 19.32 3.84
N TYR A 191 -15.47 18.11 4.34
CA TYR A 191 -16.52 17.23 4.84
C TYR A 191 -16.21 16.95 6.29
N SER A 192 -17.18 17.09 7.19
CA SER A 192 -17.02 16.73 8.61
C SER A 192 -18.29 16.06 9.12
N ARG A 193 -18.23 14.74 9.37
CA ARG A 193 -19.37 13.95 9.85
C ARG A 193 -18.90 12.79 10.72
N ALA A 194 -19.53 12.57 11.87
CA ALA A 194 -19.08 11.59 12.87
C ALA A 194 -20.24 10.82 13.52
N ALA A 195 -19.96 9.59 13.96
CA ALA A 195 -20.86 8.74 14.73
C ALA A 195 -20.25 8.41 16.10
N LYS A 196 -21.10 8.34 17.13
CA LYS A 196 -20.71 7.86 18.47
C LYS A 196 -20.89 6.34 18.55
N PHE A 197 -20.05 5.66 19.33
CA PHE A 197 -20.21 4.23 19.64
C PHE A 197 -21.30 4.02 20.69
N ASP A 198 -22.00 2.89 20.64
CA ASP A 198 -23.02 2.52 21.64
C ASP A 198 -22.42 2.33 23.05
N LYS A 199 -21.13 1.99 23.12
CA LYS A 199 -20.37 1.75 24.33
C LYS A 199 -18.95 2.31 24.19
N GLU A 200 -18.53 3.12 25.15
CA GLU A 200 -17.14 3.56 25.27
C GLU A 200 -16.26 2.42 25.83
N PHE A 201 -15.04 2.27 25.31
CA PHE A 201 -14.15 1.17 25.68
C PHE A 201 -12.67 1.61 25.77
N SER A 202 -11.82 0.73 26.28
CA SER A 202 -10.36 0.84 26.22
C SER A 202 -9.80 -0.44 25.60
N ASN A 203 -8.71 -0.31 24.85
CA ASN A 203 -7.99 -1.47 24.30
C ASN A 203 -6.88 -2.00 25.23
N LYS A 204 -6.79 -1.54 26.49
CA LYS A 204 -5.80 -2.07 27.45
C LYS A 204 -5.93 -3.58 27.63
N GLY A 205 -4.86 -4.31 27.33
CA GLY A 205 -4.80 -5.77 27.34
C GLY A 205 -5.52 -6.47 26.18
N LYS A 206 -5.90 -5.74 25.12
CA LYS A 206 -6.56 -6.27 23.92
C LYS A 206 -5.86 -5.74 22.64
N THR A 207 -5.96 -6.50 21.56
CA THR A 207 -5.76 -5.95 20.20
C THR A 207 -6.93 -5.01 19.87
N LEU A 208 -6.67 -4.01 19.02
CA LEU A 208 -7.67 -3.16 18.39
C LEU A 208 -7.54 -3.29 16.87
N VAL A 209 -8.66 -3.55 16.20
CA VAL A 209 -8.77 -3.54 14.74
C VAL A 209 -9.70 -2.41 14.32
N ILE A 210 -9.24 -1.56 13.41
CA ILE A 210 -10.03 -0.52 12.73
C ILE A 210 -10.00 -0.85 11.24
N GLN A 211 -11.16 -1.19 10.67
CA GLN A 211 -11.29 -1.60 9.28
C GLN A 211 -12.44 -0.86 8.59
N TYR A 212 -12.25 -0.50 7.33
CA TYR A 212 -13.29 0.08 6.47
C TYR A 212 -12.90 0.02 4.99
N THR A 213 -13.88 0.23 4.11
CA THR A 213 -13.68 0.30 2.65
C THR A 213 -13.76 1.72 2.11
N VAL A 214 -12.92 2.02 1.13
CA VAL A 214 -12.85 3.31 0.41
C VAL A 214 -12.85 3.07 -1.10
N LYS A 215 -13.67 3.82 -1.84
CA LYS A 215 -13.74 3.76 -3.30
C LYS A 215 -13.60 5.15 -3.90
N HIS A 216 -12.60 5.37 -4.74
CA HIS A 216 -12.35 6.66 -5.42
C HIS A 216 -12.88 6.66 -6.87
N GLU A 217 -14.15 6.31 -7.04
CA GLU A 217 -14.86 6.14 -8.34
C GLU A 217 -14.79 7.35 -9.29
N GLN A 218 -14.53 8.54 -8.75
CA GLN A 218 -14.36 9.76 -9.54
C GLN A 218 -12.99 9.85 -10.23
N GLY A 219 -12.01 9.00 -9.87
CA GLY A 219 -10.59 9.20 -10.18
C GLY A 219 -10.08 10.44 -9.45
N ILE A 220 -9.78 10.30 -8.15
CA ILE A 220 -9.42 11.41 -7.27
C ILE A 220 -8.03 11.98 -7.59
N ASP A 221 -7.94 13.31 -7.65
CA ASP A 221 -6.73 14.07 -7.95
C ASP A 221 -6.08 14.63 -6.67
N CYS A 222 -6.89 15.21 -5.78
CA CYS A 222 -6.48 15.57 -4.43
C CYS A 222 -7.65 15.49 -3.44
N GLY A 223 -7.46 14.69 -2.39
CA GLY A 223 -8.35 14.60 -1.24
C GLY A 223 -8.05 13.41 -0.33
N GLY A 224 -8.45 13.54 0.93
CA GLY A 224 -8.30 12.49 1.92
C GLY A 224 -9.39 11.40 1.80
N GLY A 225 -9.04 10.19 2.23
CA GLY A 225 -9.93 9.04 2.40
C GLY A 225 -9.79 8.36 3.77
N TYR A 226 -9.28 9.08 4.78
CA TYR A 226 -9.01 8.58 6.12
C TYR A 226 -10.20 8.73 7.11
N VAL A 227 -10.15 7.94 8.18
CA VAL A 227 -10.99 8.08 9.37
C VAL A 227 -10.20 8.69 10.52
N LYS A 228 -10.84 9.52 11.35
CA LYS A 228 -10.37 9.90 12.68
C LYS A 228 -11.17 9.11 13.71
N VAL A 229 -10.50 8.33 14.56
CA VAL A 229 -11.12 7.61 15.68
C VAL A 229 -10.83 8.38 16.97
N MET A 230 -11.89 8.72 17.69
CA MET A 230 -11.90 9.69 18.78
C MET A 230 -12.32 9.06 20.11
N ARG A 231 -12.03 9.79 21.18
CA ARG A 231 -12.55 9.59 22.53
C ARG A 231 -14.07 9.86 22.57
N GLY A 232 -14.76 9.29 23.55
CA GLY A 232 -16.20 9.48 23.77
C GLY A 232 -16.58 10.85 24.32
N ASP A 233 -15.64 11.64 24.81
CA ASP A 233 -15.83 13.02 25.28
C ASP A 233 -15.75 14.08 24.16
N ALA A 234 -15.51 13.68 22.90
CA ALA A 234 -15.50 14.58 21.75
C ALA A 234 -16.90 15.11 21.38
N ASP A 235 -17.02 16.43 21.14
CA ASP A 235 -18.27 17.04 20.65
C ASP A 235 -18.41 16.84 19.14
N LEU A 236 -19.29 15.92 18.74
CA LEU A 236 -19.56 15.61 17.35
C LEU A 236 -20.30 16.73 16.61
N ALA A 237 -20.90 17.69 17.31
CA ALA A 237 -21.53 18.87 16.70
C ALA A 237 -20.50 19.96 16.34
N ASP A 238 -19.31 19.95 16.94
CA ASP A 238 -18.20 20.86 16.63
C ASP A 238 -16.98 20.13 16.02
N PHE A 239 -17.17 18.92 15.49
CA PHE A 239 -16.08 18.11 14.92
C PHE A 239 -15.40 18.77 13.71
N HIS A 240 -14.07 18.86 13.71
CA HIS A 240 -13.27 19.56 12.69
C HIS A 240 -11.80 19.10 12.64
N GLY A 241 -10.98 19.82 11.87
CA GLY A 241 -9.53 19.60 11.68
C GLY A 241 -8.74 19.34 12.96
N GLU A 242 -8.94 20.22 13.96
CA GLU A 242 -8.15 20.28 15.19
C GLU A 242 -8.79 19.50 16.37
N THR A 243 -9.96 18.88 16.17
CA THR A 243 -10.60 18.06 17.22
C THR A 243 -9.68 16.91 17.64
N PRO A 244 -9.39 16.73 18.95
CA PRO A 244 -8.52 15.65 19.42
C PRO A 244 -9.05 14.27 19.04
N TYR A 245 -8.20 13.48 18.37
CA TYR A 245 -8.42 12.08 18.02
C TYR A 245 -7.38 11.20 18.69
N ASN A 246 -7.69 9.92 18.90
CA ASN A 246 -6.71 8.93 19.34
C ASN A 246 -5.85 8.49 18.16
N VAL A 247 -6.49 8.19 17.02
CA VAL A 247 -5.85 7.69 15.80
C VAL A 247 -6.47 8.32 14.56
N MET A 248 -5.65 8.70 13.58
CA MET A 248 -6.08 8.93 12.20
C MET A 248 -5.49 7.85 11.30
N PHE A 249 -6.33 7.18 10.52
CA PHE A 249 -5.95 6.06 9.68
C PHE A 249 -6.58 6.13 8.28
N GLY A 250 -5.80 5.93 7.22
CA GLY A 250 -6.33 5.70 5.88
C GLY A 250 -5.64 6.45 4.74
N PRO A 251 -6.07 6.25 3.48
CA PRO A 251 -5.47 6.86 2.30
C PRO A 251 -5.58 8.39 2.27
N ASP A 252 -4.54 9.03 1.73
CA ASP A 252 -4.40 10.45 1.46
C ASP A 252 -3.70 10.62 0.12
N ILE A 253 -4.42 11.17 -0.86
CA ILE A 253 -3.96 11.34 -2.24
C ILE A 253 -3.95 12.83 -2.53
N CYS A 254 -2.83 13.37 -3.00
CA CYS A 254 -2.78 14.70 -3.59
C CYS A 254 -1.70 14.77 -4.66
N GLY A 255 -2.11 14.83 -5.93
CA GLY A 255 -1.23 14.80 -7.09
C GLY A 255 -0.30 13.56 -7.08
N PRO A 256 1.04 13.76 -6.94
CA PRO A 256 1.99 12.64 -6.90
C PRO A 256 2.06 11.92 -5.56
N THR A 257 1.77 12.58 -4.43
CA THR A 257 1.83 11.95 -3.10
C THR A 257 0.60 11.09 -2.85
N ARG A 258 0.81 9.82 -2.49
CA ARG A 258 -0.21 8.78 -2.34
C ARG A 258 0.16 7.85 -1.19
N ARG A 259 -0.34 8.14 0.00
CA ARG A 259 0.10 7.50 1.25
C ARG A 259 -1.09 7.05 2.10
N VAL A 260 -0.92 6.01 2.89
CA VAL A 260 -1.81 5.69 4.01
C VAL A 260 -1.26 6.40 5.24
N HIS A 261 -2.02 7.35 5.78
CA HIS A 261 -1.74 7.92 7.10
C HIS A 261 -1.96 6.87 8.18
N VAL A 262 -1.03 6.82 9.13
CA VAL A 262 -1.21 6.17 10.42
C VAL A 262 -0.65 7.13 11.47
N ILE A 263 -1.52 7.94 12.06
CA ILE A 263 -1.17 9.00 13.01
C ILE A 263 -1.71 8.61 14.38
N LEU A 264 -0.82 8.53 15.37
CA LEU A 264 -1.15 8.16 16.73
C LEU A 264 -1.04 9.39 17.63
N ASN A 265 -2.05 9.67 18.46
CA ASN A 265 -1.91 10.69 19.50
C ASN A 265 -1.21 10.08 20.71
N TYR A 266 -0.08 10.66 21.10
CA TYR A 266 0.66 10.25 22.29
C TYR A 266 1.03 11.47 23.13
N LYS A 267 0.63 11.45 24.42
CA LYS A 267 0.81 12.56 25.38
C LYS A 267 0.25 13.92 24.87
N GLY A 268 -0.75 13.88 23.99
CA GLY A 268 -1.40 15.06 23.40
C GLY A 268 -0.84 15.47 22.03
N GLU A 269 0.32 14.96 21.61
CA GLU A 269 0.90 15.24 20.29
C GLU A 269 0.51 14.19 19.25
N ASN A 270 0.16 14.63 18.05
CA ASN A 270 -0.15 13.75 16.91
C ASN A 270 1.16 13.35 16.21
N LYS A 271 1.58 12.09 16.38
CA LYS A 271 2.81 11.54 15.80
C LYS A 271 2.49 10.79 14.51
N LEU A 272 3.15 11.17 13.41
CA LEU A 272 3.03 10.50 12.11
C LEU A 272 3.97 9.28 12.06
N ILE A 273 3.56 8.24 11.32
CA ILE A 273 4.41 7.10 10.97
C ILE A 273 5.60 7.54 10.10
N LYS A 274 6.79 7.02 10.39
CA LYS A 274 8.05 7.28 9.66
C LYS A 274 8.12 6.56 8.31
N LYS A 275 7.53 5.36 8.24
CA LYS A 275 7.46 4.52 7.04
C LYS A 275 6.38 5.04 6.09
N GLU A 276 6.74 5.31 4.84
CA GLU A 276 5.77 5.62 3.79
C GLU A 276 5.05 4.33 3.35
N ILE A 277 3.72 4.32 3.42
CA ILE A 277 2.86 3.21 2.98
C ILE A 277 2.08 3.68 1.76
N THR A 278 2.41 3.16 0.56
CA THR A 278 1.72 3.55 -0.68
C THR A 278 0.25 3.15 -0.65
N CYS A 279 -0.66 4.10 -0.81
CA CYS A 279 -2.09 3.78 -0.94
C CYS A 279 -2.44 3.36 -2.38
N LYS A 280 -3.57 2.65 -2.53
CA LYS A 280 -4.14 2.36 -3.85
C LYS A 280 -4.74 3.65 -4.42
N SER A 281 -4.81 3.78 -5.74
CA SER A 281 -5.23 5.01 -6.41
C SER A 281 -5.93 4.77 -7.76
N ASP A 282 -6.66 3.67 -7.87
CA ASP A 282 -7.57 3.44 -8.98
C ASP A 282 -9.04 3.69 -8.55
N GLU A 283 -10.01 3.34 -9.39
CA GLU A 283 -11.43 3.66 -9.19
C GLU A 283 -12.23 2.57 -8.47
N LEU A 284 -11.60 1.45 -8.13
CA LEU A 284 -12.22 0.33 -7.41
C LEU A 284 -12.38 0.64 -5.92
N THR A 285 -13.13 -0.22 -5.25
CA THR A 285 -13.19 -0.31 -3.79
C THR A 285 -11.91 -0.97 -3.29
N HIS A 286 -11.34 -0.42 -2.21
CA HIS A 286 -10.22 -1.00 -1.48
C HIS A 286 -10.55 -1.13 0.01
N LEU A 287 -10.06 -2.19 0.63
CA LEU A 287 -10.18 -2.41 2.08
C LEU A 287 -8.92 -1.89 2.78
N TYR A 288 -9.10 -1.09 3.83
CA TYR A 288 -8.01 -0.62 4.69
C TYR A 288 -8.24 -1.10 6.12
N THR A 289 -7.26 -1.82 6.67
CA THR A 289 -7.33 -2.42 8.01
C THR A 289 -6.07 -2.05 8.80
N LEU A 290 -6.24 -1.40 9.95
CA LEU A 290 -5.19 -1.16 10.95
C LEU A 290 -5.41 -2.09 12.13
N ILE A 291 -4.36 -2.78 12.53
CA ILE A 291 -4.31 -3.65 13.71
C ILE A 291 -3.26 -3.07 14.66
N LEU A 292 -3.66 -2.77 15.90
CA LEU A 292 -2.77 -2.36 16.99
C LEU A 292 -2.81 -3.45 18.06
N ASN A 293 -1.70 -4.13 18.28
CA ASN A 293 -1.61 -5.27 19.21
C ASN A 293 -1.16 -4.84 20.62
N SER A 294 -1.46 -5.68 21.61
CA SER A 294 -1.13 -5.43 23.02
C SER A 294 0.33 -5.65 23.41
N ASP A 295 1.22 -5.80 22.43
CA ASP A 295 2.67 -6.02 22.56
C ASP A 295 3.48 -4.87 21.91
N ASN A 296 2.86 -3.71 21.70
CA ASN A 296 3.40 -2.57 20.95
C ASN A 296 3.76 -2.88 19.48
N THR A 297 3.21 -3.94 18.86
CA THR A 297 3.28 -4.15 17.41
C THR A 297 2.05 -3.60 16.68
N TYR A 298 2.21 -3.36 15.38
CA TYR A 298 1.10 -3.00 14.49
C TYR A 298 1.21 -3.71 13.13
N GLU A 299 0.06 -3.83 12.46
CA GLU A 299 -0.06 -4.27 11.07
C GLU A 299 -1.03 -3.35 10.32
N VAL A 300 -0.68 -2.99 9.08
CA VAL A 300 -1.59 -2.35 8.13
C VAL A 300 -1.80 -3.31 6.97
N LYS A 301 -3.04 -3.78 6.81
CA LYS A 301 -3.47 -4.55 5.64
C LYS A 301 -4.19 -3.66 4.63
N ILE A 302 -3.96 -3.91 3.35
CA ILE A 302 -4.68 -3.28 2.23
C ILE A 302 -5.21 -4.41 1.35
N ASP A 303 -6.51 -4.40 1.04
CA ASP A 303 -7.19 -5.44 0.25
C ASP A 303 -7.07 -6.88 0.81
N GLY A 304 -6.75 -7.01 2.10
CA GLY A 304 -6.43 -8.27 2.81
C GLY A 304 -4.94 -8.61 2.90
N GLU A 305 -4.08 -7.91 2.15
CA GLU A 305 -2.63 -8.16 2.09
C GLU A 305 -1.87 -7.28 3.10
N SER A 306 -0.92 -7.84 3.86
CA SER A 306 -0.02 -7.10 4.75
C SER A 306 0.82 -6.09 3.95
N ALA A 307 0.46 -4.80 4.03
CA ALA A 307 1.19 -3.72 3.38
C ALA A 307 2.32 -3.14 4.26
N GLN A 308 2.17 -3.20 5.59
CA GLN A 308 3.22 -2.78 6.52
C GLN A 308 3.08 -3.48 7.88
N THR A 309 4.22 -3.80 8.52
CA THR A 309 4.30 -4.29 9.90
C THR A 309 5.49 -3.67 10.62
N GLY A 310 5.45 -3.64 11.96
CA GLY A 310 6.55 -3.16 12.78
C GLY A 310 6.19 -2.95 14.24
N SER A 311 7.03 -2.17 14.94
CA SER A 311 6.82 -1.78 16.33
C SER A 311 6.44 -0.30 16.42
N LEU A 312 5.56 0.05 17.35
CA LEU A 312 5.12 1.43 17.60
C LEU A 312 6.28 2.35 18.03
N GLU A 313 7.31 1.77 18.64
CA GLU A 313 8.47 2.49 19.17
C GLU A 313 9.50 2.86 18.09
N GLU A 314 9.72 1.98 17.11
CA GLU A 314 10.69 2.23 16.03
C GLU A 314 10.08 3.13 14.94
N ASP A 315 8.82 2.89 14.59
CA ASP A 315 8.16 3.47 13.41
C ASP A 315 7.45 4.81 13.65
N TRP A 316 7.40 5.30 14.90
CA TRP A 316 6.96 6.64 15.29
C TRP A 316 7.95 7.29 16.25
N ASP A 317 7.88 8.61 16.43
CA ASP A 317 8.63 9.33 17.48
C ASP A 317 7.76 9.53 18.73
N LEU A 318 7.37 8.42 19.36
CA LEU A 318 6.59 8.41 20.62
C LEU A 318 7.47 8.69 21.83
N LEU A 319 8.60 7.98 21.93
CA LEU A 319 9.57 8.07 23.02
C LEU A 319 10.82 8.88 22.61
N PRO A 320 11.56 9.47 23.57
CA PRO A 320 12.88 10.03 23.31
C PRO A 320 13.82 9.00 22.68
N ALA A 321 14.72 9.42 21.80
CA ALA A 321 15.68 8.52 21.16
C ALA A 321 16.49 7.74 22.20
N LYS A 322 16.56 6.40 22.06
CA LYS A 322 17.26 5.47 22.98
C LYS A 322 18.72 5.84 23.22
N LYS A 323 19.34 6.49 22.22
CA LYS A 323 20.70 7.01 22.28
C LYS A 323 20.73 8.48 21.88
N ILE A 324 21.63 9.22 22.50
CA ILE A 324 21.97 10.60 22.16
C ILE A 324 23.48 10.70 21.92
N LYS A 325 23.89 11.74 21.18
CA LYS A 325 25.31 12.10 21.08
C LYS A 325 25.77 12.68 22.42
N ASP A 326 26.89 12.16 22.91
CA ASP A 326 27.48 12.54 24.20
C ASP A 326 27.77 14.05 24.29
N PRO A 327 27.06 14.83 25.14
CA PRO A 327 27.23 16.28 25.19
C PRO A 327 28.63 16.74 25.64
N ASP A 328 29.39 15.87 26.31
CA ASP A 328 30.74 16.17 26.79
C ASP A 328 31.84 15.76 25.78
N ALA A 329 31.53 14.83 24.86
CA ALA A 329 32.49 14.36 23.86
C ALA A 329 32.77 15.40 22.77
N LYS A 330 34.04 15.81 22.66
CA LYS A 330 34.53 16.70 21.61
C LYS A 330 35.54 15.98 20.73
N LYS A 331 35.58 16.33 19.44
CA LYS A 331 36.62 15.83 18.52
C LYS A 331 38.00 16.19 19.09
N PRO A 332 38.92 15.23 19.29
CA PRO A 332 40.27 15.53 19.76
C PRO A 332 41.02 16.40 18.75
N GLU A 333 41.83 17.34 19.24
CA GLU A 333 42.66 18.21 18.38
C GLU A 333 43.72 17.40 17.61
N ASP A 334 44.19 16.29 18.21
CA ASP A 334 45.07 15.28 17.60
C ASP A 334 44.34 14.34 16.60
N TRP A 335 43.08 14.59 16.24
CA TRP A 335 42.32 13.75 15.31
C TRP A 335 42.36 14.28 13.87
N ASP A 336 43.37 13.83 13.12
CA ASP A 336 43.49 14.16 11.69
C ASP A 336 42.56 13.32 10.82
N GLU A 337 41.70 14.00 10.07
CA GLU A 337 40.72 13.42 9.14
C GLU A 337 41.17 13.55 7.67
N ARG A 338 42.36 14.11 7.42
CA ARG A 338 42.94 14.21 6.08
C ARG A 338 43.58 12.87 5.72
N GLU A 339 42.95 12.09 4.83
CA GLU A 339 43.54 10.84 4.30
C GLU A 339 44.87 11.11 3.56
N TYR A 340 44.98 12.29 2.95
CA TYR A 340 46.16 12.76 2.24
C TYR A 340 46.67 14.05 2.87
N ILE A 341 47.99 14.14 3.02
CA ILE A 341 48.69 15.38 3.38
C ILE A 341 49.72 15.69 2.31
N ASP A 342 50.08 16.96 2.24
CA ASP A 342 51.11 17.46 1.34
C ASP A 342 52.49 16.95 1.78
N ASP A 343 53.28 16.45 0.83
CA ASP A 343 54.60 15.89 1.07
C ASP A 343 55.62 16.99 1.42
N ALA A 344 56.14 16.95 2.65
CA ALA A 344 57.09 17.93 3.15
C ALA A 344 58.53 17.70 2.64
N GLU A 345 58.83 16.55 2.01
CA GLU A 345 60.11 16.30 1.34
C GLU A 345 60.06 16.60 -0.17
N ASP A 346 58.86 16.80 -0.74
CA ASP A 346 58.71 17.20 -2.14
C ASP A 346 58.95 18.71 -2.29
N VAL A 347 60.19 19.09 -2.61
CA VAL A 347 60.57 20.50 -2.82
C VAL A 347 60.25 20.95 -4.25
N LYS A 348 59.70 22.16 -4.40
CA LYS A 348 59.44 22.80 -5.70
C LYS A 348 60.70 22.79 -6.60
N PRO A 349 60.68 22.11 -7.77
CA PRO A 349 61.83 22.10 -8.68
C PRO A 349 62.10 23.49 -9.26
N GLU A 350 63.38 23.85 -9.42
CA GLU A 350 63.79 25.15 -10.01
C GLU A 350 63.28 25.31 -11.46
N ASP A 351 63.16 24.21 -12.22
CA ASP A 351 62.56 24.15 -13.58
C ASP A 351 61.02 24.33 -13.61
N TRP A 352 60.38 24.65 -12.48
CA TRP A 352 58.94 24.91 -12.41
C TRP A 352 58.59 26.41 -12.48
N GLU A 353 59.48 27.31 -12.07
CA GLU A 353 59.24 28.77 -12.15
C GLU A 353 59.58 29.31 -13.55
N LYS A 354 58.77 28.93 -14.53
CA LYS A 354 58.81 29.49 -15.89
C LYS A 354 57.72 30.56 -16.03
N PRO A 355 57.98 31.67 -16.75
CA PRO A 355 56.98 32.72 -16.94
C PRO A 355 55.81 32.18 -17.76
N GLU A 356 54.60 32.62 -17.43
CA GLU A 356 53.33 32.18 -18.05
C GLU A 356 53.26 32.53 -19.54
N HIS A 357 53.83 33.67 -19.93
CA HIS A 357 54.05 34.02 -21.33
C HIS A 357 55.54 34.23 -21.61
N ILE A 358 55.96 33.92 -22.83
CA ILE A 358 57.30 34.19 -23.38
C ILE A 358 57.17 34.99 -24.68
N PRO A 359 58.15 35.82 -25.07
CA PRO A 359 58.10 36.51 -26.35
C PRO A 359 58.22 35.48 -27.50
N ASP A 360 57.38 35.61 -28.52
CA ASP A 360 57.33 34.67 -29.66
C ASP A 360 58.67 34.62 -30.41
N PRO A 361 59.36 33.45 -30.46
CA PRO A 361 60.66 33.31 -31.10
C PRO A 361 60.59 33.28 -32.64
N ASP A 362 59.42 33.03 -33.24
CA ASP A 362 59.21 33.02 -34.69
C ASP A 362 58.63 34.36 -35.21
N ALA A 363 58.13 35.21 -34.32
CA ALA A 363 57.67 36.55 -34.66
C ALA A 363 58.82 37.43 -35.19
N LYS A 364 58.54 38.15 -36.28
CA LYS A 364 59.49 39.04 -36.94
C LYS A 364 58.90 40.43 -37.03
N LYS A 365 59.74 41.44 -36.77
CA LYS A 365 59.41 42.85 -36.98
C LYS A 365 58.88 43.07 -38.41
N PRO A 366 57.71 43.69 -38.59
CA PRO A 366 57.20 44.05 -39.91
C PRO A 366 58.16 44.98 -40.68
N GLU A 367 58.23 44.83 -42.01
CA GLU A 367 59.09 45.67 -42.86
C GLU A 367 58.66 47.15 -42.92
N ASP A 368 57.43 47.46 -42.47
CA ASP A 368 56.79 48.79 -42.51
C ASP A 368 56.71 49.45 -41.11
N TRP A 369 57.57 49.05 -40.16
CA TRP A 369 57.61 49.59 -38.79
C TRP A 369 58.79 50.55 -38.56
N ASP A 370 58.48 51.79 -38.19
CA ASP A 370 59.45 52.88 -37.95
C ASP A 370 59.73 53.08 -36.45
N ASP A 371 60.94 52.74 -36.00
CA ASP A 371 61.32 52.85 -34.58
C ASP A 371 61.41 54.31 -34.08
N GLU A 372 61.55 55.31 -34.97
CA GLU A 372 61.61 56.73 -34.60
C GLU A 372 60.21 57.34 -34.39
N MET A 373 59.17 56.71 -34.96
CA MET A 373 57.78 57.19 -34.90
C MET A 373 56.87 56.32 -34.01
N ASP A 374 57.00 54.99 -34.07
CA ASP A 374 56.16 54.03 -33.33
C ASP A 374 56.87 53.43 -32.10
N GLY A 375 58.20 53.58 -31.99
CA GLY A 375 59.04 53.09 -30.88
C GLY A 375 59.70 51.73 -31.14
N GLU A 376 60.54 51.27 -30.22
CA GLU A 376 61.23 49.98 -30.33
C GLU A 376 60.21 48.82 -30.39
N TRP A 377 60.28 48.00 -31.45
CA TRP A 377 59.37 46.87 -31.64
C TRP A 377 59.62 45.73 -30.64
N GLU A 378 58.63 45.44 -29.79
CA GLU A 378 58.60 44.25 -28.94
C GLU A 378 57.78 43.12 -29.61
N PRO A 379 58.29 41.87 -29.68
CA PRO A 379 57.54 40.73 -30.19
C PRO A 379 56.34 40.36 -29.28
N PRO A 380 55.24 39.83 -29.85
CA PRO A 380 54.07 39.44 -29.08
C PRO A 380 54.41 38.35 -28.06
N MET A 381 53.83 38.46 -26.86
CA MET A 381 53.91 37.43 -25.82
C MET A 381 52.95 36.30 -26.15
N ILE A 382 53.47 35.06 -26.18
CA ILE A 382 52.71 33.81 -26.38
C ILE A 382 52.74 32.96 -25.10
N ASP A 383 51.70 32.17 -24.89
CA ASP A 383 51.61 31.27 -23.74
C ASP A 383 52.75 30.24 -23.78
N ASN A 384 53.48 30.12 -22.67
CA ASN A 384 54.67 29.31 -22.58
C ASN A 384 54.30 27.82 -22.47
N PRO A 385 54.65 26.96 -23.45
CA PRO A 385 54.31 25.53 -23.40
C PRO A 385 55.04 24.76 -22.29
N GLU A 386 56.05 25.37 -21.65
CA GLU A 386 56.74 24.80 -20.48
C GLU A 386 56.20 25.32 -19.13
N TYR A 387 55.22 26.23 -19.12
CA TYR A 387 54.57 26.70 -17.89
C TYR A 387 53.64 25.62 -17.33
N LYS A 388 53.95 25.15 -16.11
CA LYS A 388 53.26 24.03 -15.44
C LYS A 388 52.26 24.51 -14.38
N GLY A 389 51.92 25.80 -14.37
CA GLY A 389 51.02 26.42 -13.40
C GLY A 389 51.60 26.52 -11.98
N GLU A 390 50.76 26.92 -11.02
CA GLU A 390 51.12 26.93 -9.59
C GLU A 390 51.55 25.53 -9.11
N TRP A 391 52.82 25.41 -8.71
CA TRP A 391 53.31 24.17 -8.11
C TRP A 391 52.58 23.85 -6.81
N LYS A 392 52.17 22.59 -6.68
CA LYS A 392 51.62 22.01 -5.45
C LYS A 392 52.40 20.73 -5.12
N PRO A 393 52.75 20.49 -3.85
CA PRO A 393 53.46 19.27 -3.43
C PRO A 393 52.65 18.03 -3.76
N LYS A 394 53.34 16.90 -3.96
CA LYS A 394 52.68 15.59 -4.05
C LYS A 394 51.86 15.31 -2.79
N GLN A 395 50.72 14.65 -2.95
CA GLN A 395 49.88 14.25 -1.84
C GLN A 395 50.21 12.81 -1.41
N ILE A 396 50.80 12.68 -0.23
CA ILE A 396 51.14 11.39 0.39
C ILE A 396 50.01 10.96 1.34
N LYS A 397 49.83 9.64 1.51
CA LYS A 397 48.88 9.11 2.49
C LYS A 397 49.34 9.45 3.91
N ASN A 398 48.46 10.07 4.67
CA ASN A 398 48.76 10.57 6.00
C ASN A 398 48.90 9.40 7.01
N PRO A 399 50.08 9.17 7.62
CA PRO A 399 50.27 8.11 8.59
C PRO A 399 49.54 8.38 9.93
N ALA A 400 49.08 9.61 10.16
CA ALA A 400 48.28 10.01 11.32
C ALA A 400 46.76 10.04 11.06
N TYR A 401 46.29 9.63 9.87
CA TYR A 401 44.87 9.57 9.55
C TYR A 401 44.16 8.52 10.42
N LYS A 402 43.28 8.99 11.31
CA LYS A 402 42.52 8.14 12.26
C LYS A 402 41.12 7.78 11.74
N GLY A 403 40.80 8.14 10.50
CA GLY A 403 39.44 8.08 9.94
C GLY A 403 38.63 9.34 10.24
N LYS A 404 37.40 9.41 9.73
CA LYS A 404 36.44 10.46 10.12
C LYS A 404 36.03 10.26 11.58
N TRP A 405 36.02 11.32 12.39
CA TRP A 405 35.59 11.25 13.78
C TRP A 405 34.09 10.92 13.86
N ILE A 406 33.78 9.72 14.35
CA ILE A 406 32.41 9.34 14.68
C ILE A 406 32.16 9.79 16.11
N HIS A 407 31.18 10.67 16.27
CA HIS A 407 30.76 11.15 17.57
C HIS A 407 30.20 9.97 18.42
N PRO A 408 30.68 9.73 19.65
CA PRO A 408 30.15 8.65 20.46
C PRO A 408 28.67 8.87 20.81
N GLU A 409 27.95 7.75 20.87
CA GLU A 409 26.55 7.68 21.28
C GLU A 409 26.46 7.09 22.69
N ILE A 410 25.77 7.78 23.60
CA ILE A 410 25.47 7.31 24.95
C ILE A 410 23.97 6.96 25.06
N GLU A 411 23.64 6.12 26.02
CA GLU A 411 22.24 5.85 26.39
C GLU A 411 21.59 7.13 26.91
N ASN A 412 20.35 7.39 26.50
CA ASN A 412 19.65 8.62 26.86
C ASN A 412 19.03 8.53 28.27
N PRO A 413 19.40 9.38 29.23
CA PRO A 413 18.81 9.35 30.58
C PRO A 413 17.31 9.71 30.61
N GLU A 414 16.81 10.41 29.58
CA GLU A 414 15.38 10.73 29.43
C GLU A 414 14.57 9.61 28.74
N TYR A 415 15.22 8.54 28.26
CA TYR A 415 14.53 7.40 27.66
C TYR A 415 14.01 6.45 28.76
N THR A 416 12.68 6.29 28.80
CA THR A 416 11.98 5.28 29.59
C THR A 416 11.19 4.39 28.65
N PRO A 417 11.34 3.04 28.68
CA PRO A 417 10.45 2.16 27.95
C PRO A 417 9.01 2.30 28.45
N ASP A 418 8.05 2.12 27.55
CA ASP A 418 6.63 2.25 27.81
C ASP A 418 5.90 1.05 27.18
N ASP A 419 5.40 0.14 28.01
CA ASP A 419 4.72 -1.07 27.57
C ASP A 419 3.24 -0.81 27.18
N GLU A 420 2.73 0.42 27.36
CA GLU A 420 1.34 0.81 27.05
C GLU A 420 1.22 1.78 25.85
N LEU A 421 2.24 1.92 24.99
CA LEU A 421 2.20 2.82 23.81
C LEU A 421 1.01 2.55 22.86
N TYR A 422 0.56 1.30 22.76
CA TYR A 422 -0.61 0.91 21.97
C TYR A 422 -1.97 1.33 22.58
N ALA A 423 -1.99 1.72 23.85
CA ALA A 423 -3.18 1.65 24.68
C ALA A 423 -3.79 3.01 25.00
N TYR A 424 -5.10 3.14 24.75
CA TYR A 424 -5.86 4.35 25.00
C TYR A 424 -6.95 4.10 26.04
N ASP A 425 -7.09 5.00 27.01
CA ASP A 425 -8.03 4.84 28.14
C ASP A 425 -9.51 4.97 27.72
N ASN A 426 -9.79 5.64 26.59
CA ASN A 426 -11.16 5.84 26.10
C ASN A 426 -11.22 5.97 24.57
N TRP A 427 -12.02 5.10 23.96
CA TRP A 427 -12.51 5.15 22.59
C TRP A 427 -14.02 5.31 22.63
N GLY A 428 -14.59 6.19 21.79
CA GLY A 428 -16.04 6.41 21.82
C GLY A 428 -16.69 7.03 20.58
N ALA A 429 -15.93 7.44 19.56
CA ALA A 429 -16.52 7.93 18.31
C ALA A 429 -15.58 7.71 17.10
N ILE A 430 -16.14 7.77 15.89
CA ILE A 430 -15.42 7.79 14.62
C ILE A 430 -15.97 8.91 13.74
N GLY A 431 -15.11 9.58 12.96
CA GLY A 431 -15.52 10.62 12.04
C GLY A 431 -14.68 10.72 10.78
N PHE A 432 -15.33 11.14 9.70
CA PHE A 432 -14.70 11.56 8.46
C PHE A 432 -14.59 13.10 8.51
N ASP A 433 -13.38 13.61 8.71
CA ASP A 433 -13.03 15.03 8.55
C ASP A 433 -11.98 15.14 7.44
N LEU A 434 -12.41 15.59 6.26
CA LEU A 434 -11.73 15.38 4.98
C LEU A 434 -11.85 16.59 4.05
N TRP A 435 -10.76 16.98 3.40
CA TRP A 435 -10.81 17.82 2.20
C TRP A 435 -10.86 16.95 0.95
N GLN A 436 -11.70 17.29 -0.04
CA GLN A 436 -11.67 16.71 -1.39
C GLN A 436 -11.86 17.80 -2.45
N VAL A 437 -10.96 17.83 -3.45
CA VAL A 437 -11.07 18.69 -4.64
C VAL A 437 -12.12 18.09 -5.57
N LYS A 438 -11.95 16.84 -6.01
CA LYS A 438 -12.93 16.10 -6.80
C LYS A 438 -13.72 15.14 -5.91
N SER A 439 -15.02 15.36 -5.78
CA SER A 439 -15.92 14.54 -4.97
C SER A 439 -16.41 13.29 -5.69
N GLY A 440 -16.96 12.34 -4.94
CA GLY A 440 -17.42 11.04 -5.42
C GLY A 440 -16.82 9.85 -4.67
N THR A 441 -15.94 10.09 -3.70
CA THR A 441 -15.39 9.03 -2.84
C THR A 441 -16.52 8.42 -2.01
N ILE A 442 -16.60 7.09 -1.99
CA ILE A 442 -17.57 6.32 -1.21
C ILE A 442 -16.85 5.65 -0.03
N PHE A 443 -17.43 5.73 1.16
CA PHE A 443 -16.98 5.05 2.38
C PHE A 443 -18.03 4.07 2.88
N ASP A 444 -17.62 2.86 3.22
CA ASP A 444 -18.52 1.78 3.63
C ASP A 444 -17.81 0.72 4.51
N ASN A 445 -18.55 -0.25 5.05
CA ASN A 445 -18.06 -1.43 5.77
C ASN A 445 -17.14 -1.12 6.95
N VAL A 446 -17.48 -0.06 7.71
CA VAL A 446 -16.72 0.38 8.88
C VAL A 446 -16.95 -0.59 10.04
N ILE A 447 -15.90 -1.20 10.56
CA ILE A 447 -15.94 -2.07 11.74
C ILE A 447 -14.76 -1.76 12.68
N ILE A 448 -15.05 -1.73 13.99
CA ILE A 448 -14.06 -1.62 15.05
C ILE A 448 -14.30 -2.76 16.04
N THR A 449 -13.29 -3.60 16.25
CA THR A 449 -13.37 -4.86 17.02
C THR A 449 -12.04 -5.16 17.71
N ASP A 450 -12.02 -6.12 18.64
CA ASP A 450 -10.79 -6.64 19.25
C ASP A 450 -10.24 -7.93 18.61
N SER A 451 -10.96 -8.51 17.64
CA SER A 451 -10.54 -9.72 16.93
C SER A 451 -10.26 -9.48 15.45
N VAL A 452 -9.06 -9.88 15.01
CA VAL A 452 -8.69 -9.91 13.58
C VAL A 452 -9.55 -10.90 12.80
N GLU A 453 -9.93 -12.03 13.41
CA GLU A 453 -10.76 -13.06 12.78
C GLU A 453 -12.18 -12.54 12.45
N GLU A 454 -12.74 -11.68 13.32
CA GLU A 454 -14.05 -11.05 13.11
C GLU A 454 -14.00 -9.99 12.00
N ALA A 455 -12.91 -9.22 11.94
CA ALA A 455 -12.69 -8.26 10.86
C ALA A 455 -12.48 -8.94 9.50
N GLU A 456 -11.70 -10.04 9.45
CA GLU A 456 -11.50 -10.83 8.24
C GLU A 456 -12.78 -11.55 7.80
N ALA A 457 -13.59 -12.06 8.74
CA ALA A 457 -14.90 -12.60 8.44
C ALA A 457 -15.83 -11.52 7.85
N HIS A 458 -15.85 -10.30 8.41
CA HIS A 458 -16.65 -9.19 7.87
C HIS A 458 -16.20 -8.77 6.47
N ALA A 459 -14.90 -8.75 6.20
CA ALA A 459 -14.34 -8.47 4.88
C ALA A 459 -14.72 -9.57 3.85
N ALA A 460 -14.63 -10.85 4.24
CA ALA A 460 -15.07 -11.97 3.40
C ALA A 460 -16.59 -11.95 3.14
N GLU A 461 -17.39 -11.39 4.06
CA GLU A 461 -18.83 -11.24 3.88
C GLU A 461 -19.24 -10.03 3.01
N THR A 462 -18.40 -9.00 2.92
CA THR A 462 -18.71 -7.73 2.23
C THR A 462 -17.77 -7.50 1.05
N PHE A 463 -16.54 -7.07 1.32
CA PHE A 463 -15.54 -6.65 0.35
C PHE A 463 -15.18 -7.72 -0.68
N ASP A 464 -14.88 -8.96 -0.29
CA ASP A 464 -14.38 -9.99 -1.24
C ASP A 464 -15.42 -10.37 -2.30
N LYS A 465 -16.71 -10.29 -1.95
CA LYS A 465 -17.83 -10.52 -2.88
C LYS A 465 -17.95 -9.37 -3.87
N LEU A 466 -17.77 -8.13 -3.42
CA LEU A 466 -17.80 -6.94 -4.27
C LEU A 466 -16.58 -6.86 -5.20
N LYS A 467 -15.36 -7.02 -4.66
CA LYS A 467 -14.05 -6.85 -5.32
C LYS A 467 -13.96 -7.53 -6.69
N THR A 468 -14.50 -8.74 -6.82
CA THR A 468 -14.48 -9.51 -8.08
C THR A 468 -15.54 -9.00 -9.07
N VAL A 469 -16.78 -8.79 -8.63
CA VAL A 469 -17.91 -8.35 -9.47
C VAL A 469 -17.75 -6.90 -9.92
N GLU A 470 -17.26 -6.03 -9.06
CA GLU A 470 -16.93 -4.62 -9.36
C GLU A 470 -15.85 -4.53 -10.43
N LYS A 471 -14.73 -5.25 -10.25
CA LYS A 471 -13.65 -5.30 -11.23
C LYS A 471 -14.15 -5.81 -12.58
N GLU A 472 -14.90 -6.91 -12.60
CA GLU A 472 -15.51 -7.42 -13.84
C GLU A 472 -16.45 -6.42 -14.53
N LYS A 473 -17.18 -5.60 -13.75
CA LYS A 473 -18.08 -4.57 -14.29
C LYS A 473 -17.30 -3.36 -14.81
N LYS A 474 -16.25 -2.92 -14.11
CA LYS A 474 -15.37 -1.84 -14.55
C LYS A 474 -14.58 -2.25 -15.81
N GLU A 475 -13.96 -3.43 -15.85
CA GLU A 475 -13.20 -3.88 -17.03
C GLU A 475 -14.06 -3.94 -18.31
N LYS A 476 -15.36 -4.28 -18.18
CA LYS A 476 -16.32 -4.25 -19.30
C LYS A 476 -16.67 -2.82 -19.72
N ALA A 477 -16.93 -1.93 -18.75
CA ALA A 477 -17.24 -0.54 -19.02
C ALA A 477 -16.06 0.22 -19.64
N ASP A 478 -14.85 0.04 -19.09
CA ASP A 478 -13.61 0.64 -19.61
C ASP A 478 -13.32 0.16 -21.05
N GLU A 479 -13.62 -1.10 -21.37
CA GLU A 479 -13.49 -1.66 -22.73
C GLU A 479 -14.57 -1.16 -23.70
N GLU A 480 -15.80 -0.90 -23.23
CA GLU A 480 -16.85 -0.25 -24.02
C GLU A 480 -16.53 1.22 -24.28
N THR A 481 -16.05 1.96 -23.26
CA THR A 481 -15.55 3.33 -23.40
C THR A 481 -14.37 3.40 -24.38
N ARG A 482 -13.37 2.52 -24.25
CA ARG A 482 -12.22 2.46 -25.15
C ARG A 482 -12.61 2.25 -26.62
N LYS A 483 -13.62 1.43 -26.90
CA LYS A 483 -14.16 1.24 -28.26
C LYS A 483 -14.89 2.48 -28.76
N ALA A 484 -15.71 3.10 -27.92
CA ALA A 484 -16.40 4.35 -28.26
C ALA A 484 -15.41 5.49 -28.55
N GLU A 485 -14.31 5.58 -27.79
CA GLU A 485 -13.22 6.53 -28.02
C GLU A 485 -12.43 6.22 -29.31
N GLU A 486 -12.16 4.94 -29.61
CA GLU A 486 -11.49 4.57 -30.87
C GLU A 486 -12.38 4.85 -32.10
N GLU A 487 -13.68 4.58 -32.02
CA GLU A 487 -14.64 4.96 -33.06
C GLU A 487 -14.80 6.48 -33.20
N ALA A 488 -14.84 7.21 -32.09
CA ALA A 488 -14.92 8.67 -32.11
C ALA A 488 -13.65 9.29 -32.69
N ARG A 489 -12.47 8.75 -32.37
CA ARG A 489 -11.21 9.21 -32.93
C ARG A 489 -11.12 8.94 -34.44
N LYS A 490 -11.54 7.76 -34.91
CA LYS A 490 -11.60 7.46 -36.36
C LYS A 490 -12.53 8.42 -37.09
N LYS A 491 -13.73 8.68 -36.58
CA LYS A 491 -14.66 9.67 -37.16
C LYS A 491 -14.05 11.08 -37.16
N ALA A 492 -13.32 11.46 -36.11
CA ALA A 492 -12.62 12.75 -36.03
C ALA A 492 -11.27 12.80 -36.79
N GLU A 493 -10.79 11.67 -37.34
CA GLU A 493 -9.71 11.56 -38.30
C GLU A 493 -10.30 11.65 -39.73
N GLU A 494 -11.35 10.89 -40.03
CA GLU A 494 -12.14 10.94 -41.27
C GLU A 494 -12.71 12.35 -41.55
N GLU A 495 -13.28 13.04 -40.55
CA GLU A 495 -13.76 14.43 -40.65
C GLU A 495 -12.64 15.49 -40.81
N LYS A 496 -11.37 15.11 -40.65
CA LYS A 496 -10.22 15.99 -40.89
C LYS A 496 -9.63 15.76 -42.27
N GLU A 497 -9.45 14.50 -42.67
CA GLU A 497 -9.00 14.17 -44.03
C GLU A 497 -10.00 14.75 -45.04
N ALA A 498 -11.31 14.55 -44.85
CA ALA A 498 -12.34 15.10 -45.74
C ALA A 498 -12.28 16.63 -45.88
N LYS A 499 -12.04 17.37 -44.78
CA LYS A 499 -11.87 18.84 -44.84
C LYS A 499 -10.57 19.24 -45.50
N LYS A 500 -9.51 18.46 -45.30
CA LYS A 500 -8.20 18.70 -45.93
C LYS A 500 -8.20 18.33 -47.41
N ASP A 501 -9.17 17.54 -47.87
CA ASP A 501 -9.43 17.26 -49.27
C ASP A 501 -10.33 18.37 -49.86
N ASP A 502 -11.38 18.82 -49.15
CA ASP A 502 -12.19 19.99 -49.53
C ASP A 502 -11.32 21.27 -49.66
N ASP A 503 -10.51 21.60 -48.64
CA ASP A 503 -9.57 22.74 -48.65
C ASP A 503 -8.56 22.62 -49.83
N GLU A 504 -8.13 21.39 -50.16
CA GLU A 504 -7.22 21.13 -51.28
C GLU A 504 -7.91 21.16 -52.65
N GLU A 505 -9.23 20.99 -52.76
CA GLU A 505 -9.96 21.22 -54.02
C GLU A 505 -10.24 22.71 -54.21
N GLU A 506 -10.59 23.47 -53.16
CA GLU A 506 -10.75 24.94 -53.24
C GLU A 506 -9.43 25.65 -53.67
N GLU A 507 -8.26 25.29 -53.11
CA GLU A 507 -6.98 25.86 -53.55
C GLU A 507 -6.66 25.57 -55.04
N LYS A 508 -7.14 24.44 -55.60
CA LYS A 508 -6.92 24.08 -57.00
C LYS A 508 -7.88 24.80 -57.96
N GLU A 509 -9.13 25.04 -57.56
CA GLU A 509 -10.06 25.85 -58.35
C GLU A 509 -9.63 27.34 -58.39
N GLU A 510 -9.02 27.87 -57.32
CA GLU A 510 -8.42 29.22 -57.37
C GLU A 510 -7.17 29.30 -58.26
N GLU A 511 -6.32 28.25 -58.32
CA GLU A 511 -5.11 28.26 -59.16
C GLU A 511 -5.44 28.09 -60.67
N GLU A 512 -6.33 27.15 -61.05
CA GLU A 512 -6.77 27.03 -62.46
C GLU A 512 -7.56 28.27 -62.94
N GLY A 513 -8.22 29.00 -62.03
CA GLY A 513 -8.94 30.23 -62.34
C GLY A 513 -8.07 31.44 -62.74
N HIS A 514 -6.75 31.38 -62.54
CA HIS A 514 -5.85 32.52 -62.77
C HIS A 514 -5.23 32.57 -64.19
N ASP A 515 -5.24 31.46 -64.95
CA ASP A 515 -4.46 31.33 -66.21
C ASP A 515 -5.23 31.72 -67.51
N GLU A 516 -6.50 32.19 -67.42
CA GLU A 516 -7.32 32.63 -68.58
C GLU A 516 -7.47 34.18 -68.75
N LEU A 517 -6.50 35.00 -68.28
CA LEU A 517 -6.57 36.48 -68.33
C LEU A 517 -5.45 37.19 -69.14
#